data_AF-A0A5B8LUQ2-F1
#
_entry.id   AF-A0A5B8LUQ2-F1
#
_cell.length_a   1.000
_cell.length_b   1.000
_cell.length_c   1.000
_cell.angle_alpha   90.00
_cell.angle_beta   90.00
_cell.angle_gamma   90.00
#
_symmetry.space_group_name_H-M   'P 1'
#
loop_
_entity.id
_entity.type
_entity.pdbx_description
1 polymer ?
#
loop_
_entity_poly.entity_id
_entity_poly.type
_entity_poly.pdbx_seq_one_letter_code
_entity_poly.pdbx_strand_id
1 'polypeptide(L)'
;MEGRTMTSVKGGRKFWLAAMAGATLLAATVPGALAQDADADMLKEGRRVYVEGSCANCHGPKGAGGVSVDFPKGPNLRTSALDRQTMLDIISCGLPGTRMPGWLKGAYTEVSCFGEELGPIPSGVQVNGAFTLEELEALVTYIEKDFMRR
;
A
#
# COMPACT_ATOMS: atom_id res chain seq x y z
N MET A 1 40.80 21.71 -77.17
CA MET A 1 41.90 20.94 -76.57
C MET A 1 41.63 20.78 -75.07
N GLU A 2 40.47 20.27 -74.67
CA GLU A 2 40.10 18.85 -74.56
C GLU A 2 40.78 18.13 -73.39
N GLY A 3 40.03 18.01 -72.29
CA GLY A 3 40.31 17.17 -71.13
C GLY A 3 39.25 16.10 -70.99
N ARG A 4 39.59 14.91 -71.49
CA ARG A 4 39.23 13.53 -71.06
C ARG A 4 38.14 13.36 -69.99
N THR A 5 37.19 12.45 -70.24
CA THR A 5 37.05 11.14 -69.54
C THR A 5 35.73 10.46 -69.92
N MET A 6 35.80 9.19 -70.32
CA MET A 6 34.64 8.29 -70.42
C MET A 6 34.42 7.62 -69.05
N THR A 7 33.16 7.56 -68.59
CA THR A 7 32.71 6.58 -67.61
C THR A 7 31.45 5.87 -68.10
N SER A 8 31.44 4.56 -67.89
CA SER A 8 30.42 3.61 -68.33
C SER A 8 29.30 3.52 -67.29
N VAL A 9 28.05 3.69 -67.74
CA VAL A 9 26.84 3.35 -66.99
C VAL A 9 26.17 2.15 -67.68
N LYS A 10 25.96 1.06 -66.94
CA LYS A 10 24.97 0.03 -67.27
C LYS A 10 24.00 -0.06 -66.09
N GLY A 11 22.85 0.58 -66.25
CA GLY A 11 21.67 0.40 -65.40
C GLY A 11 20.80 -0.74 -65.94
N GLY A 12 20.26 -1.55 -65.03
CA GLY A 12 19.33 -2.63 -65.37
C GLY A 12 18.51 -3.06 -64.16
N ARG A 13 17.32 -2.47 -64.03
CA ARG A 13 16.29 -2.74 -63.01
C ARG A 13 15.83 -4.20 -63.02
N LYS A 14 15.61 -4.81 -61.86
CA LYS A 14 14.59 -5.86 -61.67
C LYS A 14 13.94 -5.74 -60.28
N PHE A 15 12.62 -5.61 -60.32
CA PHE A 15 11.69 -5.55 -59.20
C PHE A 15 11.61 -6.90 -58.50
N TRP A 16 11.53 -6.88 -57.17
CA TRP A 16 10.98 -7.98 -56.38
C TRP A 16 9.97 -7.41 -55.40
N LEU A 17 8.70 -7.75 -55.63
CA LEU A 17 7.62 -7.62 -54.65
C LEU A 17 7.87 -8.62 -53.52
N ALA A 18 7.94 -8.14 -52.29
CA ALA A 18 7.74 -8.98 -51.11
C ALA A 18 6.73 -8.28 -50.20
N ALA A 19 5.52 -8.82 -50.17
CA ALA A 19 4.51 -8.49 -49.19
C ALA A 19 4.99 -8.93 -47.80
N MET A 20 5.09 -8.00 -46.85
CA MET A 20 5.18 -8.33 -45.43
C MET A 20 3.83 -8.03 -44.80
N ALA A 21 3.14 -9.12 -44.47
CA ALA A 21 1.92 -9.14 -43.69
C ALA A 21 2.10 -8.38 -42.37
N GLY A 22 1.09 -7.59 -42.00
CA GLY A 22 1.07 -6.84 -40.77
C GLY A 22 1.15 -7.77 -39.56
N ALA A 23 2.17 -7.57 -38.73
CA ALA A 23 2.20 -8.07 -37.37
C ALA A 23 1.58 -7.00 -36.46
N THR A 24 0.25 -7.02 -36.30
CA THR A 24 -0.40 -6.35 -35.18
C THR A 24 0.01 -7.09 -33.90
N LEU A 25 0.99 -6.55 -33.18
CA LEU A 25 1.30 -6.97 -31.81
C LEU A 25 0.06 -6.69 -30.94
N LEU A 26 -0.72 -7.72 -30.61
CA LEU A 26 -1.63 -7.66 -29.48
C LEU A 26 -0.76 -7.53 -28.22
N ALA A 27 -0.73 -6.33 -27.63
CA ALA A 27 -0.20 -6.15 -26.28
C ALA A 27 -1.07 -6.96 -25.32
N ALA A 28 -0.59 -8.13 -24.90
CA ALA A 28 -1.21 -8.90 -23.84
C ALA A 28 -1.06 -8.09 -22.53
N THR A 29 -2.16 -7.53 -22.05
CA THR A 29 -2.22 -6.91 -20.73
C THR A 29 -2.16 -8.02 -19.68
N VAL A 30 -0.97 -8.28 -19.14
CA VAL A 30 -0.78 -9.19 -18.00
C VAL A 30 -1.39 -8.55 -16.75
N PRO A 31 -2.51 -9.07 -16.20
CA PRO A 31 -3.19 -8.43 -15.06
C PRO A 31 -2.39 -8.51 -13.76
N GLY A 32 -1.37 -9.39 -13.70
CA GLY A 32 -0.62 -9.69 -12.47
C GLY A 32 0.42 -8.63 -12.08
N ALA A 33 1.02 -7.91 -13.03
CA ALA A 33 2.07 -6.94 -12.72
C ALA A 33 1.52 -5.78 -11.86
N LEU A 34 0.38 -5.23 -12.26
CA LEU A 34 -0.27 -4.10 -11.60
C LEU A 34 -0.75 -4.45 -10.18
N ALA A 35 -1.22 -5.69 -9.98
CA ALA A 35 -1.67 -6.17 -8.68
C ALA A 35 -0.50 -6.40 -7.70
N GLN A 36 0.64 -6.90 -8.20
CA GLN A 36 1.84 -7.09 -7.38
C GLN A 36 2.45 -5.76 -6.95
N ASP A 37 2.44 -4.76 -7.84
CA ASP A 37 2.93 -3.42 -7.54
C ASP A 37 2.04 -2.73 -6.49
N ALA A 38 0.71 -2.79 -6.64
CA ALA A 38 -0.23 -2.25 -5.67
C ALA A 38 -0.08 -2.90 -4.27
N ASP A 39 0.14 -4.21 -4.22
CA ASP A 39 0.42 -4.92 -2.97
C ASP A 39 1.73 -4.44 -2.31
N ALA A 40 2.78 -4.22 -3.10
CA ALA A 40 4.06 -3.72 -2.60
C ALA A 40 3.94 -2.28 -2.05
N ASP A 41 3.18 -1.43 -2.74
CA ASP A 41 2.92 -0.06 -2.31
C ASP A 41 2.13 -0.02 -1.00
N MET A 42 1.09 -0.84 -0.85
CA MET A 42 0.35 -0.97 0.40
C MET A 42 1.22 -1.45 1.57
N LEU A 43 2.15 -2.37 1.33
CA LEU A 43 3.09 -2.82 2.36
C LEU A 43 4.07 -1.73 2.77
N LYS A 44 4.58 -0.95 1.81
CA LYS A 44 5.46 0.18 2.06
C LYS A 44 4.74 1.25 2.87
N GLU A 45 3.51 1.54 2.50
CA GLU A 45 2.69 2.56 3.13
C GLU A 45 2.27 2.15 4.55
N GLY A 46 1.80 0.92 4.74
CA GLY A 46 1.48 0.41 6.06
C GLY A 46 2.70 0.37 7.00
N ARG A 47 3.90 0.07 6.47
CA ARG A 47 5.15 0.16 7.25
C ARG A 47 5.43 1.60 7.66
N ARG A 48 5.22 2.58 6.78
CA ARG A 48 5.40 4.02 7.09
C ARG A 48 4.49 4.43 8.24
N VAL A 49 3.21 4.09 8.16
CA VAL A 49 2.23 4.38 9.22
C VAL A 49 2.62 3.71 10.55
N TYR A 50 3.10 2.46 10.53
CA TYR A 50 3.54 1.76 11.75
C TYR A 50 4.68 2.48 12.47
N VAL A 51 5.59 3.08 11.70
CA VAL A 51 6.73 3.85 12.23
C VAL A 51 6.29 5.23 12.71
N GLU A 52 5.58 5.99 11.88
CA GLU A 52 5.16 7.36 12.21
C GLU A 52 4.17 7.41 13.36
N GLY A 53 3.23 6.45 13.41
CA GLY A 53 2.31 6.26 14.54
C GLY A 53 2.99 5.73 15.79
N SER A 54 4.30 5.46 15.74
CA SER A 54 5.07 4.91 16.87
C SER A 54 4.44 3.63 17.47
N CYS A 55 3.79 2.83 16.63
CA CYS A 55 3.02 1.65 17.05
C CYS A 55 3.93 0.62 17.76
N ALA A 56 5.20 0.59 17.36
CA ALA A 56 6.24 -0.24 17.95
C ALA A 56 6.51 0.04 19.44
N ASN A 57 6.18 1.23 19.96
CA ASN A 57 6.37 1.55 21.37
C ASN A 57 5.57 0.62 22.30
N CYS A 58 4.38 0.22 21.85
CA CYS A 58 3.48 -0.69 22.58
C CYS A 58 3.47 -2.10 22.00
N HIS A 59 3.57 -2.26 20.68
CA HIS A 59 3.45 -3.57 20.00
C HIS A 59 4.81 -4.19 19.60
N GLY A 60 5.91 -3.48 19.86
CA GLY A 60 7.27 -3.90 19.51
C GLY A 60 7.60 -3.70 18.03
N PRO A 61 8.88 -3.62 17.64
CA PRO A 61 9.28 -3.38 16.25
C PRO A 61 8.87 -4.51 15.29
N LYS A 62 8.56 -5.68 15.83
CA LYS A 62 8.21 -6.90 15.10
C LYS A 62 6.77 -7.35 15.33
N GLY A 63 5.94 -6.51 15.95
CA GLY A 63 4.55 -6.83 16.31
C GLY A 63 4.41 -7.92 17.39
N ALA A 64 5.49 -8.30 18.09
CA ALA A 64 5.49 -9.38 19.07
C ALA A 64 4.93 -8.97 20.46
N GLY A 65 4.43 -7.75 20.59
CA GLY A 65 4.10 -7.12 21.87
C GLY A 65 5.30 -6.37 22.45
N GLY A 66 5.03 -5.31 23.21
CA GLY A 66 6.05 -4.43 23.78
C GLY A 66 6.30 -4.69 25.26
N VAL A 67 7.58 -4.58 25.67
CA VAL A 67 8.06 -4.65 27.06
C VAL A 67 8.74 -3.34 27.48
N SER A 68 8.36 -2.23 26.83
CA SER A 68 8.90 -0.91 27.14
C SER A 68 8.61 -0.54 28.59
N VAL A 69 9.58 0.09 29.26
CA VAL A 69 9.43 0.63 30.62
C VAL A 69 8.52 1.87 30.63
N ASP A 70 8.46 2.60 29.53
CA ASP A 70 7.77 3.90 29.42
C ASP A 70 6.34 3.78 28.87
N PHE A 71 6.01 2.65 28.24
CA PHE A 71 4.72 2.45 27.54
C PHE A 71 3.97 1.21 28.06
N PRO A 72 2.62 1.21 28.02
CA PRO A 72 1.85 0.00 28.33
C PRO A 72 2.27 -1.13 27.39
N LYS A 73 2.29 -2.35 27.92
CA LYS A 73 2.44 -3.55 27.10
C LYS A 73 1.24 -3.70 26.16
N GLY A 74 1.46 -3.44 24.88
CA GLY A 74 0.49 -3.77 23.83
C GLY A 74 0.47 -5.28 23.54
N PRO A 75 -0.66 -5.81 23.03
CA PRO A 75 -0.79 -7.21 22.68
C PRO A 75 0.18 -7.64 21.57
N ASN A 76 0.47 -8.93 21.52
CA ASN A 76 1.22 -9.56 20.44
C ASN A 76 0.32 -9.65 19.19
N LEU A 77 0.63 -8.84 18.18
CA LEU A 77 -0.11 -8.78 16.92
C LEU A 77 0.02 -10.06 16.11
N ARG A 78 1.14 -10.78 16.23
CA ARG A 78 1.40 -12.04 15.50
C ARG A 78 0.43 -13.16 15.86
N THR A 79 -0.08 -13.12 17.09
CA THR A 79 -1.04 -14.08 17.63
C THR A 79 -2.44 -13.51 17.70
N SER A 80 -2.69 -12.36 17.05
CA SER A 80 -4.03 -11.77 16.99
C SER A 80 -5.01 -12.73 16.32
N ALA A 81 -6.23 -12.80 16.85
CA ALA A 81 -7.36 -13.50 16.25
C ALA A 81 -8.41 -12.52 15.68
N LEU A 82 -8.10 -11.22 15.66
CA LEU A 82 -8.99 -10.22 15.09
C LEU A 82 -9.10 -10.39 13.58
N ASP A 83 -10.31 -10.26 13.05
CA ASP A 83 -10.50 -10.06 11.63
C ASP A 83 -10.04 -8.66 11.20
N ARG A 84 -9.92 -8.48 9.88
CA ARG A 84 -9.45 -7.24 9.25
C ARG A 84 -10.28 -6.02 9.65
N GLN A 85 -11.61 -6.13 9.66
CA GLN A 85 -12.50 -5.01 9.93
C GLN A 85 -12.41 -4.61 11.40
N THR A 86 -12.46 -5.59 12.31
CA THR A 86 -12.30 -5.34 13.74
C THR A 86 -10.94 -4.68 14.04
N MET A 87 -9.86 -5.10 13.36
CA MET A 87 -8.55 -4.47 13.50
C MET A 87 -8.57 -3.02 12.99
N LEU A 88 -9.19 -2.78 11.83
CA LEU A 88 -9.31 -1.44 11.24
C LEU A 88 -10.13 -0.50 12.15
N ASP A 89 -11.23 -0.97 12.72
CA ASP A 89 -12.08 -0.18 13.63
C ASP A 89 -11.30 0.20 14.89
N ILE A 90 -10.58 -0.75 15.50
CA ILE A 90 -9.75 -0.51 16.68
C ILE A 90 -8.63 0.50 16.38
N ILE A 91 -7.95 0.38 15.24
CA ILE A 91 -6.90 1.33 14.85
C ILE A 91 -7.50 2.71 14.54
N SER A 92 -8.64 2.76 13.85
CA SER A 92 -9.28 4.01 13.45
C SER A 92 -9.81 4.78 14.66
N CYS A 93 -10.51 4.09 15.54
CA CYS A 93 -11.30 4.68 16.63
C CYS A 93 -10.63 4.59 18.00
N GLY A 94 -9.51 3.86 18.10
CA GLY A 94 -8.92 3.50 19.38
C GLY A 94 -9.72 2.39 20.04
N LEU A 95 -9.21 1.88 21.16
CA LEU A 95 -9.90 0.84 21.93
C LEU A 95 -10.36 1.41 23.29
N PRO A 96 -11.67 1.70 23.46
CA PRO A 96 -12.21 2.19 24.71
C PRO A 96 -11.78 1.36 25.93
N GLY A 97 -11.48 2.04 27.04
CA GLY A 97 -10.96 1.39 28.26
C GLY A 97 -9.48 1.01 28.20
N THR A 98 -8.76 1.37 27.13
CA THR A 98 -7.31 1.14 27.00
C THR A 98 -6.56 2.44 26.69
N ARG A 99 -5.23 2.37 26.64
CA ARG A 99 -4.37 3.48 26.20
C ARG A 99 -4.11 3.50 24.70
N MET A 100 -4.74 2.62 23.92
CA MET A 100 -4.59 2.62 22.46
C MET A 100 -5.43 3.75 21.86
N PRO A 101 -4.81 4.80 21.28
CA PRO A 101 -5.55 5.91 20.71
C PRO A 101 -6.13 5.52 19.33
N GLY A 102 -7.13 6.26 18.89
CA GLY A 102 -7.61 6.24 17.51
C GLY A 102 -6.73 7.07 16.59
N TRP A 103 -6.57 6.61 15.36
CA TRP A 103 -5.63 7.20 14.41
C TRP A 103 -6.30 7.79 13.18
N LEU A 104 -7.59 7.54 12.95
CA LEU A 104 -8.32 8.04 11.79
C LEU A 104 -8.70 9.51 11.99
N LYS A 105 -8.42 10.34 10.98
CA LYS A 105 -8.92 11.72 10.90
C LYS A 105 -10.44 11.73 10.97
N GLY A 106 -10.99 12.49 11.92
CA GLY A 106 -12.43 12.61 12.09
C GLY A 106 -13.12 11.39 12.71
N ALA A 107 -12.39 10.46 13.33
CA ALA A 107 -13.01 9.36 14.07
C ALA A 107 -14.01 9.89 15.12
N TYR A 108 -15.18 9.25 15.21
CA TYR A 108 -16.37 9.66 15.98
C TYR A 108 -17.10 10.91 15.45
N THR A 109 -16.39 11.93 14.95
CA THR A 109 -16.99 13.22 14.60
C THR A 109 -17.44 13.33 13.14
N GLU A 110 -16.75 12.65 12.24
CA GLU A 110 -16.99 12.66 10.79
C GLU A 110 -17.15 11.24 10.25
N VAL A 111 -16.47 10.27 10.87
CA VAL A 111 -16.58 8.84 10.57
C VAL A 111 -17.10 8.12 11.81
N SER A 112 -18.16 7.34 11.65
CA SER A 112 -18.75 6.52 12.71
C SER A 112 -17.76 5.47 13.19
N CYS A 113 -17.78 5.22 14.50
CA CYS A 113 -16.96 4.23 15.17
C CYS A 113 -17.86 3.19 15.83
N PHE A 114 -17.56 1.90 15.62
CA PHE A 114 -18.27 0.76 16.23
C PHE A 114 -19.80 0.75 16.01
N GLY A 115 -20.28 1.39 14.94
CA GLY A 115 -21.71 1.48 14.64
C GLY A 115 -22.47 2.53 15.45
N GLU A 116 -21.78 3.34 16.24
CA GLU A 116 -22.37 4.44 17.00
C GLU A 116 -22.66 5.66 16.09
N GLU A 117 -23.65 6.45 16.47
CA GLU A 117 -23.94 7.72 15.79
C GLU A 117 -22.76 8.69 15.91
N LEU A 118 -22.63 9.61 14.94
CA LEU A 118 -21.61 10.64 15.00
C LEU A 118 -21.79 11.52 16.23
N GLY A 119 -20.69 11.86 16.88
CA GLY A 119 -20.74 12.58 18.13
C GLY A 119 -19.35 12.97 18.66
N PRO A 120 -19.31 13.57 19.86
CA PRO A 120 -18.04 13.85 20.51
C PRO A 120 -17.27 12.55 20.80
N ILE A 121 -15.94 12.63 20.83
CA ILE A 121 -15.09 11.50 21.22
C ILE A 121 -15.50 11.05 22.64
N PRO A 122 -15.79 9.75 22.86
CA PRO A 122 -16.19 9.25 24.17
C PRO A 122 -15.17 9.54 25.27
N SER A 123 -15.65 9.74 26.49
CA SER A 123 -14.78 10.00 27.64
C SER A 123 -13.77 8.86 27.84
N GLY A 124 -12.50 9.21 28.03
CA GLY A 124 -11.41 8.24 28.21
C GLY A 124 -10.85 7.65 26.91
N VAL A 125 -11.44 7.96 25.75
CA VAL A 125 -10.86 7.65 24.44
C VAL A 125 -9.97 8.80 24.00
N GLN A 126 -8.78 8.47 23.50
CA GLN A 126 -7.89 9.43 22.86
C GLN A 126 -7.91 9.18 21.36
N VAL A 127 -7.98 10.24 20.55
CA VAL A 127 -7.86 10.16 19.09
C VAL A 127 -6.78 11.13 18.65
N ASN A 128 -5.72 10.61 18.05
CA ASN A 128 -4.65 11.38 17.46
C ASN A 128 -5.04 11.90 16.06
N GLY A 129 -5.83 11.13 15.31
CA GLY A 129 -6.37 11.54 14.01
C GLY A 129 -5.29 11.92 12.99
N ALA A 130 -4.21 11.14 12.91
CA ALA A 130 -3.05 11.47 12.07
C ALA A 130 -3.20 10.99 10.61
N PHE A 131 -4.01 9.95 10.37
CA PHE A 131 -4.03 9.22 9.10
C PHE A 131 -5.41 9.19 8.44
N THR A 132 -5.44 8.97 7.13
CA THR A 132 -6.63 8.70 6.33
C THR A 132 -7.06 7.23 6.45
N LEU A 133 -8.26 6.91 6.00
CA LEU A 133 -8.73 5.52 6.01
C LEU A 133 -7.85 4.61 5.14
N GLU A 134 -7.42 5.08 3.97
CA GLU A 134 -6.55 4.34 3.06
C GLU A 134 -5.19 4.02 3.68
N GLU A 135 -4.58 5.00 4.38
CA GLU A 135 -3.33 4.80 5.12
C GLU A 135 -3.49 3.73 6.22
N LEU A 136 -4.64 3.73 6.92
CA LEU A 136 -4.92 2.72 7.94
C LEU A 136 -5.25 1.34 7.36
N GLU A 137 -5.90 1.27 6.20
CA GLU A 137 -6.09 0.02 5.47
C GLU A 137 -4.75 -0.58 5.00
N ALA A 138 -3.82 0.27 4.56
CA ALA A 138 -2.45 -0.13 4.26
C ALA A 138 -1.73 -0.64 5.50
N LEU A 139 -1.91 0.01 6.65
CA LEU A 139 -1.38 -0.46 7.93
C LEU A 139 -1.92 -1.84 8.32
N VAL A 140 -3.23 -2.07 8.20
CA VAL A 140 -3.82 -3.39 8.49
C VAL A 140 -3.26 -4.46 7.54
N THR A 141 -3.16 -4.15 6.25
CA THR A 141 -2.51 -5.03 5.27
C THR A 141 -1.08 -5.36 5.67
N TYR A 142 -0.30 -4.36 6.10
CA TYR A 142 1.06 -4.56 6.58
C TYR A 142 1.11 -5.45 7.83
N ILE A 143 0.22 -5.27 8.81
CA ILE A 143 0.18 -6.12 10.02
C ILE A 143 -0.13 -7.57 9.65
N GLU A 144 -1.16 -7.80 8.84
CA GLU A 144 -1.58 -9.13 8.40
C GLU A 144 -0.46 -9.83 7.62
N LYS A 145 0.16 -9.10 6.68
CA LYS A 145 1.18 -9.64 5.78
C LYS A 145 2.60 -9.62 6.36
N ASP A 146 2.96 -8.85 7.37
CA ASP A 146 4.34 -8.84 7.91
C ASP A 146 4.41 -9.58 9.26
N PHE A 147 3.36 -9.50 10.08
CA PHE A 147 3.38 -10.03 11.44
C PHE A 147 2.55 -11.30 11.63
N MET A 148 1.42 -11.43 10.92
CA MET A 148 0.49 -12.56 11.10
C MET A 148 0.69 -13.71 10.11
N ARG A 149 1.72 -13.64 9.25
CA ARG A 149 2.09 -14.76 8.39
C ARG A 149 2.52 -15.95 9.25
N ARG A 150 1.84 -17.08 9.05
CA ARG A 150 2.19 -18.38 9.64
C ARG A 150 3.29 -19.05 8.82
#